data_AF-A0AAD3RNW2-F1
#
_entry.id   AF-A0AAD3RNW2-F1
#
_cell.length_a   1.000
_cell.length_b   1.000
_cell.length_c   1.000
_cell.angle_alpha   90.00
_cell.angle_beta   90.00
_cell.angle_gamma   90.00
#
_symmetry.space_group_name_H-M   'P 1'
#
loop_
_entity.id
_entity.type
_entity.pdbx_description
1 polymer ?
#
loop_
_entity_poly.entity_id
_entity_poly.type
_entity_poly.pdbx_seq_one_letter_code
_entity_poly.pdbx_strand_id
1 'polypeptide(L)'
;MLIAVTFVSSSVHLYSISYMSEDPHSPRFMCYSSISTFFMLMSVTGDNSIQLFPGWEGVGLASYLLINFRFTRLQADKAAIKAMLVNRVGDFGLALGILGRFTLFQTVDSSTIFARASAFSEPHNSFIFCNVRFHAITVICISLSIGAVGKSAQIGLHTRLPDAMEGPTPVSALIHAATTATAGVSMIARCSPPFEYPPTALSTIAFAGAMTSSSAATTGILQNDLKRVIAYSTRSQLGYMIFACGIPNYSVSVFHLMNHAFSKALPSSSAGSVIHAMSDEQDMRKMGGLASSLPLTYAMMLIGSPSPIGFPFLTGFYSKDVISELAYTKYTISGNFAFWLGSVPVFSTSHYSFRSLFLTFLAPTNPFGRDILRCHDAPIPMAIPLIALAFGSLSVGYLAKV
;
A
#
# COMPACT_ATOMS: atom_id res chain seq x y z
N MET A 1 -2.22 11.13 7.94
CA MET A 1 -3.03 10.40 6.92
C MET A 1 -3.72 11.34 5.95
N LEU A 2 -4.57 12.28 6.40
CA LEU A 2 -5.27 13.22 5.50
C LEU A 2 -4.33 13.97 4.55
N ILE A 3 -3.21 14.51 5.06
CA ILE A 3 -2.20 15.21 4.26
C ILE A 3 -1.64 14.30 3.15
N ALA A 4 -1.26 13.07 3.50
CA ALA A 4 -0.73 12.11 2.53
C ALA A 4 -1.76 11.75 1.45
N VAL A 5 -3.01 11.45 1.86
CA VAL A 5 -4.09 11.09 0.92
C VAL A 5 -4.42 12.25 -0.02
N THR A 6 -4.63 13.45 0.52
CA THR A 6 -4.99 14.63 -0.29
C THR A 6 -3.88 15.06 -1.23
N PHE A 7 -2.62 15.08 -0.77
CA PHE A 7 -1.48 15.48 -1.60
C PHE A 7 -1.18 14.47 -2.72
N VAL A 8 -1.15 13.17 -2.41
CA VAL A 8 -0.95 12.15 -3.44
C VAL A 8 -2.13 12.12 -4.40
N SER A 9 -3.35 12.22 -3.88
CA SER A 9 -4.55 12.33 -4.71
C SER A 9 -4.48 13.52 -5.66
N SER A 10 -4.20 14.73 -5.18
CA SER A 10 -4.13 15.92 -6.03
C SER A 10 -3.05 15.79 -7.10
N SER A 11 -1.89 15.23 -6.73
CA SER A 11 -0.80 14.96 -7.67
C SER A 11 -1.23 13.96 -8.76
N VAL A 12 -1.91 12.88 -8.39
CA VAL A 12 -2.42 11.88 -9.34
C VAL A 12 -3.52 12.47 -10.24
N HIS A 13 -4.41 13.31 -9.71
CA HIS A 13 -5.44 13.97 -10.53
C HIS A 13 -4.79 14.85 -11.60
N LEU A 14 -3.85 15.72 -11.22
CA LEU A 14 -3.10 16.56 -12.16
C LEU A 14 -2.37 15.71 -13.21
N TYR A 15 -1.68 14.66 -12.77
CA TYR A 15 -0.98 13.72 -13.66
C TYR A 15 -1.95 13.06 -14.66
N SER A 16 -3.13 12.66 -14.20
CA SER A 16 -4.11 11.94 -15.03
C SER A 16 -4.77 12.79 -16.11
N ILE A 17 -4.79 14.12 -15.99
CA ILE A 17 -5.34 15.03 -17.01
C ILE A 17 -4.59 14.82 -18.33
N SER A 18 -3.26 14.78 -18.27
CA SER A 18 -2.44 14.56 -19.46
C SER A 18 -2.43 13.09 -19.87
N TYR A 19 -2.36 12.17 -18.90
CA TYR A 19 -2.20 10.74 -19.19
C TYR A 19 -3.44 10.15 -19.89
N MET A 20 -4.62 10.66 -19.56
CA MET A 20 -5.90 10.21 -20.12
C MET A 20 -6.42 11.15 -21.22
N SER A 21 -5.60 12.06 -21.75
CA SER A 21 -6.05 13.11 -22.69
C SER A 21 -6.60 12.55 -24.01
N GLU A 22 -6.06 11.43 -24.48
CA GLU A 22 -6.49 10.75 -25.70
C GLU A 22 -7.64 9.74 -25.46
N ASP A 23 -7.95 9.42 -24.20
CA ASP A 23 -8.97 8.43 -23.86
C ASP A 23 -10.38 9.07 -23.84
N PRO A 24 -11.38 8.53 -24.58
CA PRO A 24 -12.71 9.14 -24.73
C PRO A 24 -13.54 9.13 -23.43
N HIS A 25 -13.12 8.35 -22.44
CA HIS A 25 -13.82 8.18 -21.16
C HIS A 25 -13.10 8.87 -19.99
N SER A 26 -12.27 9.89 -20.26
CA SER A 26 -11.56 10.65 -19.21
C SER A 26 -12.47 11.25 -18.12
N PRO A 27 -13.72 11.72 -18.37
CA PRO A 27 -14.58 12.22 -17.30
C PRO A 27 -14.99 11.14 -16.31
N ARG A 28 -15.22 9.92 -16.81
CA ARG A 28 -15.55 8.75 -15.97
C ARG A 28 -14.37 8.38 -15.07
N PHE A 29 -13.15 8.48 -15.59
CA PHE A 29 -11.93 8.24 -14.83
C PHE A 29 -11.81 9.21 -13.64
N MET A 30 -11.97 10.51 -13.92
CA MET A 30 -11.90 11.57 -12.90
C MET A 30 -13.00 11.45 -11.83
N CYS A 31 -14.20 11.02 -12.23
CA CYS A 31 -15.28 10.72 -11.29
C CYS A 31 -14.90 9.54 -10.37
N TYR A 32 -14.38 8.45 -10.91
CA TYR A 32 -14.00 7.30 -10.09
C TYR A 32 -12.80 7.58 -9.17
N SER A 33 -11.82 8.36 -9.63
CA SER A 33 -10.68 8.76 -8.81
C SER A 33 -11.11 9.66 -7.65
N SER A 34 -12.01 10.63 -7.90
CA SER A 34 -12.54 11.50 -6.86
C SER A 34 -13.41 10.73 -5.85
N ILE A 35 -14.27 9.80 -6.31
CA ILE A 35 -15.02 8.88 -5.43
C ILE A 35 -14.09 8.05 -4.54
N SER A 36 -12.99 7.53 -5.09
CA SER A 36 -11.99 6.79 -4.30
C SER A 36 -11.42 7.65 -3.17
N THR A 37 -11.16 8.92 -3.45
CA THR A 37 -10.59 9.84 -2.46
C THR A 37 -11.60 10.26 -1.41
N PHE A 38 -12.85 10.50 -1.81
CA PHE A 38 -13.95 10.79 -0.90
C PHE A 38 -14.13 9.66 0.12
N PHE A 39 -14.23 8.40 -0.33
CA PHE A 39 -14.40 7.28 0.59
C PHE A 39 -13.16 7.05 1.47
N MET A 40 -11.96 7.30 0.94
CA MET A 40 -10.75 7.22 1.76
C MET A 40 -10.76 8.30 2.85
N LEU A 41 -11.13 9.54 2.54
CA LEU A 41 -11.26 10.61 3.52
C LEU A 41 -12.33 10.26 4.57
N MET A 42 -13.50 9.77 4.14
CA MET A 42 -14.55 9.31 5.04
C MET A 42 -14.07 8.25 6.02
N SER A 43 -13.29 7.27 5.55
CA SER A 43 -12.70 6.22 6.40
C SER A 43 -11.66 6.79 7.38
N VAL A 44 -10.92 7.83 6.97
CA VAL A 44 -9.87 8.46 7.75
C VAL A 44 -10.41 9.50 8.74
N THR A 45 -11.61 10.03 8.55
CA THR A 45 -12.24 10.95 9.51
C THR A 45 -13.28 10.25 10.38
N GLY A 46 -13.45 8.94 10.25
CA GLY A 46 -14.45 8.20 11.01
C GLY A 46 -14.08 8.07 12.49
N ASP A 47 -14.93 8.64 13.35
CA ASP A 47 -14.83 8.53 14.81
C ASP A 47 -15.58 7.30 15.37
N ASN A 48 -16.44 6.68 14.57
CA ASN A 48 -17.15 5.47 14.92
C ASN A 48 -16.93 4.34 13.89
N SER A 49 -17.14 3.11 14.34
CA SER A 49 -16.96 1.92 13.50
C SER A 49 -17.97 1.86 12.34
N ILE A 50 -19.13 2.51 12.51
CA ILE A 50 -20.18 2.57 11.48
C ILE A 50 -19.80 3.49 10.33
N GLN A 51 -19.06 4.59 10.54
CA GLN A 51 -18.57 5.46 9.46
C GLN A 51 -17.35 4.86 8.77
N LEU A 52 -16.50 4.18 9.52
CA LEU A 52 -15.35 3.46 8.97
C LEU A 52 -15.79 2.45 7.90
N PHE A 53 -16.86 1.70 8.14
CA PHE A 53 -17.29 0.58 7.27
C PHE A 53 -17.75 1.01 5.85
N PRO A 54 -18.63 2.01 5.66
CA PRO A 54 -18.96 2.57 4.34
C PRO A 54 -17.76 3.17 3.64
N GLY A 55 -16.88 3.89 4.34
CA GLY A 55 -15.63 4.38 3.75
C GLY A 55 -14.76 3.22 3.27
N TRP A 56 -14.66 2.17 4.07
CA TRP A 56 -13.91 0.96 3.76
C TRP A 56 -14.45 0.20 2.54
N GLU A 57 -15.75 -0.06 2.50
CA GLU A 57 -16.41 -0.68 1.34
C GLU A 57 -16.34 0.21 0.10
N GLY A 58 -16.58 1.52 0.27
CA GLY A 58 -16.57 2.50 -0.79
C GLY A 58 -15.21 2.61 -1.50
N VAL A 59 -14.10 2.55 -0.76
CA VAL A 59 -12.75 2.46 -1.37
C VAL A 59 -12.59 1.14 -2.14
N GLY A 60 -13.18 0.05 -1.66
CA GLY A 60 -13.20 -1.24 -2.37
C GLY A 60 -13.97 -1.17 -3.70
N LEU A 61 -15.15 -0.57 -3.69
CA LEU A 61 -15.99 -0.34 -4.85
C LEU A 61 -15.31 0.59 -5.87
N ALA A 62 -14.72 1.70 -5.41
CA ALA A 62 -13.97 2.60 -6.28
C ALA A 62 -12.77 1.88 -6.92
N SER A 63 -12.08 1.02 -6.17
CA SER A 63 -10.97 0.20 -6.71
C SER A 63 -11.45 -0.76 -7.80
N TYR A 64 -12.60 -1.41 -7.61
CA TYR A 64 -13.21 -2.28 -8.62
C TYR A 64 -13.52 -1.50 -9.91
N LEU A 65 -14.16 -0.33 -9.80
CA LEU A 65 -14.52 0.51 -10.94
C LEU A 65 -13.29 1.02 -11.70
N LEU A 66 -12.22 1.37 -10.99
CA LEU A 66 -10.98 1.88 -11.59
C LEU A 66 -10.15 0.77 -12.26
N ILE A 67 -10.10 -0.44 -11.69
CA ILE A 67 -9.43 -1.59 -12.33
C ILE A 67 -10.22 -1.99 -13.59
N ASN A 68 -11.56 -2.00 -13.52
CA ASN A 68 -12.43 -2.32 -14.65
C ASN A 68 -12.69 -1.13 -15.59
N PHE A 69 -11.81 -0.12 -15.61
CA PHE A 69 -12.04 1.08 -16.42
C PHE A 69 -12.09 0.76 -17.93
N ARG A 70 -11.20 -0.13 -18.40
CA ARG A 70 -11.20 -0.68 -19.77
C ARG A 70 -11.99 -1.99 -19.80
N PHE A 71 -13.30 -1.89 -19.58
CA PHE A 71 -14.24 -3.03 -19.47
C PHE A 71 -14.30 -3.95 -20.69
N THR A 72 -13.84 -3.49 -21.86
CA THR A 72 -13.73 -4.32 -23.07
C THR A 72 -12.64 -5.40 -22.97
N ARG A 73 -11.68 -5.25 -22.05
CA ARG A 73 -10.59 -6.21 -21.84
C ARG A 73 -10.98 -7.24 -20.78
N LEU A 74 -11.20 -8.48 -21.21
CA LEU A 74 -11.59 -9.60 -20.34
C LEU A 74 -10.61 -9.86 -19.17
N GLN A 75 -9.32 -9.58 -19.35
CA GLN A 75 -8.35 -9.71 -18.25
C GLN A 75 -8.55 -8.64 -17.15
N ALA A 76 -8.90 -7.40 -17.54
CA ALA A 76 -9.18 -6.33 -16.60
C ALA A 76 -10.46 -6.62 -15.79
N ASP A 77 -11.49 -7.16 -16.43
CA ASP A 77 -12.73 -7.54 -15.77
C ASP A 77 -12.52 -8.69 -14.77
N LYS A 78 -11.81 -9.76 -15.16
CA LYS A 78 -11.42 -10.86 -14.26
C LYS A 78 -10.60 -10.36 -13.07
N ALA A 79 -9.63 -9.48 -13.32
CA ALA A 79 -8.80 -8.88 -12.26
C ALA A 79 -9.65 -8.05 -11.28
N ALA A 80 -10.58 -7.24 -11.79
CA ALA A 80 -11.46 -6.41 -10.99
C ALA A 80 -12.38 -7.27 -10.11
N ILE A 81 -13.04 -8.29 -10.68
CA ILE A 81 -13.93 -9.21 -9.94
C ILE A 81 -13.14 -9.92 -8.84
N LYS A 82 -11.96 -10.45 -9.15
CA LYS A 82 -11.10 -11.10 -8.16
C LYS A 82 -10.70 -10.14 -7.04
N ALA A 83 -10.31 -8.90 -7.37
CA ALA A 83 -9.97 -7.89 -6.38
C ALA A 83 -11.13 -7.54 -5.45
N MET A 84 -12.35 -7.45 -6.00
CA MET A 84 -13.56 -7.19 -5.22
C MET A 84 -13.89 -8.36 -4.29
N LEU A 85 -13.88 -9.60 -4.79
CA LEU A 85 -14.17 -10.79 -3.99
C LEU A 85 -13.17 -10.97 -2.83
N VAL A 86 -11.87 -10.80 -3.10
CA VAL A 86 -10.83 -10.88 -2.06
C VAL A 86 -11.00 -9.79 -1.00
N ASN A 87 -11.38 -8.56 -1.41
CA ASN A 87 -11.72 -7.50 -0.46
C ASN A 87 -12.93 -7.87 0.39
N ARG A 88 -13.98 -8.45 -0.21
CA ARG A 88 -15.21 -8.84 0.50
C ARG A 88 -14.99 -9.90 1.58
N VAL A 89 -14.06 -10.83 1.35
CA VAL A 89 -13.62 -11.78 2.39
C VAL A 89 -13.02 -11.04 3.59
N GLY A 90 -12.20 -10.01 3.35
CA GLY A 90 -11.69 -9.15 4.42
C GLY A 90 -12.80 -8.33 5.09
N ASP A 91 -13.73 -7.77 4.31
CA ASP A 91 -14.83 -6.96 4.81
C ASP A 91 -15.75 -7.76 5.76
N PHE A 92 -15.91 -9.08 5.53
CA PHE A 92 -16.60 -9.98 6.46
C PHE A 92 -15.89 -10.07 7.81
N GLY A 93 -14.55 -10.19 7.81
CA GLY A 93 -13.75 -10.14 9.04
C GLY A 93 -13.90 -8.82 9.79
N LEU A 94 -13.85 -7.70 9.07
CA LEU A 94 -14.09 -6.37 9.65
C LEU A 94 -15.50 -6.27 10.27
N ALA A 95 -16.53 -6.73 9.55
CA ALA A 95 -17.92 -6.71 10.03
C ALA A 95 -18.08 -7.53 11.32
N LEU A 96 -17.48 -8.73 11.39
CA LEU A 96 -17.46 -9.54 12.61
C LEU A 96 -16.74 -8.83 13.76
N GLY A 97 -15.65 -8.12 13.50
CA GLY A 97 -14.94 -7.33 14.50
C GLY A 97 -15.77 -6.15 15.02
N ILE A 98 -16.51 -5.48 14.15
CA ILE A 98 -17.43 -4.39 14.54
C ILE A 98 -18.60 -4.93 15.36
N LEU A 99 -19.20 -6.06 14.94
CA LEU A 99 -20.25 -6.74 15.70
C LEU A 99 -19.74 -7.18 17.08
N GLY A 100 -18.54 -7.77 17.16
CA GLY A 100 -17.93 -8.16 18.43
C GLY A 100 -17.64 -6.98 19.36
N ARG A 101 -17.25 -5.82 18.80
CA ARG A 101 -17.14 -4.58 19.59
C ARG A 101 -18.49 -4.13 20.14
N PHE A 102 -19.53 -4.16 19.30
CA PHE A 102 -20.86 -3.75 19.71
C PHE A 102 -21.43 -4.67 20.80
N THR A 103 -21.25 -5.99 20.68
CA THR A 103 -21.76 -6.94 21.69
C THR A 103 -21.05 -6.78 23.04
N LEU A 104 -19.74 -6.49 23.03
CA LEU A 104 -18.95 -6.39 24.26
C LEU A 104 -19.02 -5.01 24.92
N PHE A 105 -18.86 -3.93 24.14
CA PHE A 105 -18.81 -2.55 24.67
C PHE A 105 -20.17 -1.84 24.62
N GLN A 106 -21.18 -2.42 23.98
CA GLN A 106 -22.52 -1.85 23.74
C GLN A 106 -22.52 -0.48 23.06
N THR A 107 -21.42 -0.15 22.39
CA THR A 107 -21.20 1.12 21.69
C THR A 107 -20.37 0.88 20.44
N VAL A 108 -20.51 1.77 19.45
CA VAL A 108 -19.73 1.74 18.21
C VAL A 108 -18.74 2.91 18.11
N ASP A 109 -18.83 3.85 19.05
CA ASP A 109 -17.99 5.04 19.12
C ASP A 109 -16.59 4.67 19.60
N SER A 110 -15.57 5.14 18.88
CA SER A 110 -14.19 4.71 19.15
C SER A 110 -13.69 5.24 20.49
N SER A 111 -14.06 6.46 20.87
CA SER A 111 -13.63 7.09 22.13
C SER A 111 -14.10 6.32 23.37
N THR A 112 -15.37 5.87 23.38
CA THR A 112 -15.93 5.08 24.49
C THR A 112 -15.31 3.68 24.55
N ILE A 113 -15.09 3.05 23.39
CA ILE A 113 -14.42 1.75 23.30
C ILE A 113 -13.00 1.85 23.86
N PHE A 114 -12.24 2.89 23.49
CA PHE A 114 -10.86 3.06 23.95
C PHE A 114 -10.77 3.33 25.45
N ALA A 115 -11.68 4.14 25.99
CA ALA A 115 -11.75 4.41 27.43
C ALA A 115 -12.11 3.16 28.25
N ARG A 116 -12.90 2.25 27.69
CA ARG A 116 -13.35 1.01 28.36
C ARG A 116 -12.46 -0.19 28.09
N ALA A 117 -11.53 -0.12 27.15
CA ALA A 117 -10.75 -1.28 26.70
C ALA A 117 -9.99 -1.99 27.84
N SER A 118 -9.44 -1.22 28.79
CA SER A 118 -8.75 -1.76 29.97
C SER A 118 -9.67 -2.57 30.89
N ALA A 119 -10.90 -2.10 31.13
CA ALA A 119 -11.85 -2.76 32.03
C ALA A 119 -12.29 -4.15 31.51
N PHE A 120 -12.32 -4.35 30.20
CA PHE A 120 -12.70 -5.62 29.60
C PHE A 120 -11.50 -6.54 29.30
N SER A 121 -10.28 -6.13 29.67
CA SER A 121 -9.06 -6.92 29.49
C SER A 121 -8.90 -8.06 30.51
N GLU A 122 -9.72 -8.07 31.57
CA GLU A 122 -9.70 -9.11 32.60
C GLU A 122 -10.21 -10.47 32.08
N PRO A 123 -9.66 -11.59 32.61
CA PRO A 123 -9.90 -12.96 32.10
C PRO A 123 -11.35 -13.45 32.18
N HIS A 124 -12.23 -12.71 32.86
CA HIS A 124 -13.65 -13.02 33.02
C HIS A 124 -14.44 -12.91 31.70
N ASN A 125 -13.95 -12.15 30.71
CA ASN A 125 -14.61 -11.99 29.41
C ASN A 125 -14.11 -13.03 28.38
N SER A 126 -14.13 -14.30 28.77
CA SER A 126 -13.82 -15.42 27.88
C SER A 126 -15.05 -16.25 27.59
N PHE A 127 -15.15 -16.75 26.35
CA PHE A 127 -16.17 -17.72 25.96
C PHE A 127 -15.51 -19.03 25.55
N ILE A 128 -16.22 -20.14 25.75
CA ILE A 128 -15.74 -21.47 25.38
C ILE A 128 -16.32 -21.81 24.01
N PHE A 129 -15.46 -22.09 23.04
CA PHE A 129 -15.84 -22.59 21.73
C PHE A 129 -15.01 -23.84 21.41
N CYS A 130 -15.66 -24.94 21.05
CA CYS A 130 -15.01 -26.24 20.79
C CYS A 130 -14.03 -26.68 21.90
N ASN A 131 -14.43 -26.58 23.18
CA ASN A 131 -13.59 -26.86 24.36
C ASN A 131 -12.30 -26.01 24.51
N VAL A 132 -12.15 -24.94 23.72
CA VAL A 132 -11.06 -23.98 23.86
C VAL A 132 -11.61 -22.66 24.38
N ARG A 133 -10.94 -22.07 25.39
CA ARG A 133 -11.29 -20.74 25.91
C ARG A 133 -10.69 -19.66 25.02
N PHE A 134 -11.55 -18.81 24.47
CA PHE A 134 -11.14 -17.63 23.71
C PHE A 134 -11.48 -16.37 24.48
N HIS A 135 -10.52 -15.44 24.55
CA HIS A 135 -10.76 -14.12 25.11
C HIS A 135 -11.52 -13.26 24.10
N ALA A 136 -12.55 -12.54 24.53
CA ALA A 136 -13.38 -11.79 23.58
C ALA A 136 -12.57 -10.72 22.80
N ILE A 137 -11.67 -9.98 23.49
CA ILE A 137 -10.82 -8.96 22.85
C ILE A 137 -9.85 -9.58 21.83
N THR A 138 -9.31 -10.78 22.06
CA THR A 138 -8.39 -11.41 21.09
C THR A 138 -9.14 -11.74 19.79
N VAL A 139 -10.36 -12.26 19.89
CA VAL A 139 -11.20 -12.59 18.73
C VAL A 139 -11.62 -11.33 17.97
N ILE A 140 -11.98 -10.26 18.68
CA ILE A 140 -12.27 -8.95 18.07
C ILE A 140 -11.04 -8.42 17.33
N CYS A 141 -9.86 -8.45 17.95
CA CYS A 141 -8.64 -7.95 17.33
C CYS A 141 -8.24 -8.79 16.11
N ILE A 142 -8.35 -10.12 16.19
CA ILE A 142 -8.07 -11.01 15.06
C ILE A 142 -9.05 -10.78 13.92
N SER A 143 -10.36 -10.67 14.18
CA SER A 143 -11.36 -10.41 13.14
C SER A 143 -11.14 -9.05 12.44
N LEU A 144 -10.85 -7.99 13.18
CA LEU A 144 -10.45 -6.70 12.60
C LEU A 144 -9.16 -6.82 11.77
N SER A 145 -8.19 -7.61 12.24
CA SER A 145 -6.94 -7.84 11.52
C SER A 145 -7.16 -8.59 10.20
N ILE A 146 -8.14 -9.50 10.11
CA ILE A 146 -8.54 -10.16 8.85
C ILE A 146 -9.03 -9.13 7.83
N GLY A 147 -9.78 -8.12 8.29
CA GLY A 147 -10.12 -6.96 7.46
C GLY A 147 -8.88 -6.27 6.93
N ALA A 148 -7.96 -5.90 7.82
CA ALA A 148 -6.71 -5.26 7.42
C ALA A 148 -5.88 -6.12 6.45
N VAL A 149 -5.80 -7.44 6.65
CA VAL A 149 -5.14 -8.41 5.77
C VAL A 149 -5.71 -8.34 4.35
N GLY A 150 -7.04 -8.27 4.21
CA GLY A 150 -7.71 -8.11 2.91
C GLY A 150 -7.35 -6.80 2.21
N LYS A 151 -7.51 -5.65 2.89
CA LYS A 151 -7.24 -4.32 2.30
C LYS A 151 -5.78 -3.96 2.10
N SER A 152 -4.85 -4.62 2.78
CA SER A 152 -3.41 -4.41 2.59
C SER A 152 -2.71 -5.54 1.82
N ALA A 153 -3.46 -6.51 1.29
CA ALA A 153 -2.97 -7.62 0.47
C ALA A 153 -1.86 -8.44 1.17
N GLN A 154 -2.10 -8.78 2.44
CA GLN A 154 -1.22 -9.67 3.19
C GLN A 154 -1.36 -11.12 2.74
N ILE A 155 -0.45 -11.98 3.21
CA ILE A 155 -0.46 -13.42 2.94
C ILE A 155 -1.87 -14.03 3.18
N GLY A 156 -2.25 -15.00 2.34
CA GLY A 156 -3.65 -15.48 2.23
C GLY A 156 -4.49 -14.67 1.23
N LEU A 157 -4.64 -13.36 1.42
CA LEU A 157 -5.49 -12.48 0.58
C LEU A 157 -4.67 -11.57 -0.37
N HIS A 158 -3.46 -11.99 -0.70
CA HIS A 158 -2.48 -11.16 -1.41
C HIS A 158 -2.66 -11.07 -2.92
N THR A 159 -3.39 -12.01 -3.52
CA THR A 159 -3.40 -12.23 -4.96
C THR A 159 -4.02 -11.09 -5.75
N ARG A 160 -4.79 -10.20 -5.12
CA ARG A 160 -5.45 -9.08 -5.79
C ARG A 160 -4.51 -7.93 -6.20
N LEU A 161 -3.41 -7.72 -5.48
CA LEU A 161 -2.58 -6.53 -5.69
C LEU A 161 -1.84 -6.57 -7.03
N PRO A 162 -1.19 -7.68 -7.43
CA PRO A 162 -0.53 -7.76 -8.74
C PRO A 162 -1.50 -7.66 -9.92
N ASP A 163 -2.72 -8.19 -9.76
CA ASP A 163 -3.74 -8.17 -10.82
C ASP A 163 -4.34 -6.76 -11.02
N ALA A 164 -4.29 -5.91 -9.98
CA ALA A 164 -4.71 -4.51 -10.09
C ALA A 164 -3.85 -3.68 -11.08
N MET A 165 -2.71 -4.20 -11.56
CA MET A 165 -1.89 -3.55 -12.59
C MET A 165 -2.55 -3.49 -13.97
N GLU A 166 -3.63 -4.24 -14.19
CA GLU A 166 -4.44 -4.17 -15.41
C GLU A 166 -5.12 -2.80 -15.56
N GLY A 167 -5.31 -2.07 -14.45
CA GLY A 167 -5.81 -0.70 -14.47
C GLY A 167 -4.81 0.31 -15.06
N PRO A 168 -5.28 1.52 -15.42
CA PRO A 168 -4.41 2.62 -15.84
C PRO A 168 -3.35 2.95 -14.77
N THR A 169 -2.16 3.42 -15.17
CA THR A 169 -1.07 3.70 -14.21
C THR A 169 -1.37 4.76 -13.14
N PRO A 170 -2.17 5.82 -13.39
CA PRO A 170 -2.53 6.75 -12.33
C PRO A 170 -3.37 6.05 -11.24
N VAL A 171 -4.16 5.03 -11.60
CA VAL A 171 -4.93 4.22 -10.64
C VAL A 171 -3.99 3.43 -9.75
N SER A 172 -3.00 2.75 -10.33
CA SER A 172 -2.05 1.98 -9.54
C SER A 172 -1.25 2.88 -8.59
N ALA A 173 -0.91 4.10 -9.01
CA ALA A 173 -0.29 5.08 -8.12
C ALA A 173 -1.21 5.45 -6.94
N LEU A 174 -2.49 5.72 -7.18
CA LEU A 174 -3.45 6.08 -6.14
C LEU A 174 -3.73 4.92 -5.16
N ILE A 175 -4.06 3.74 -5.69
CA ILE A 175 -4.48 2.55 -4.92
C ILE A 175 -3.34 2.04 -4.04
N HIS A 176 -2.12 1.99 -4.58
CA HIS A 176 -0.98 1.41 -3.87
C HIS A 176 -0.32 2.39 -2.94
N ALA A 177 -0.25 3.68 -3.28
CA ALA A 177 0.46 4.64 -2.45
C ALA A 177 -0.42 5.24 -1.34
N ALA A 178 -1.69 5.56 -1.63
CA ALA A 178 -2.45 6.47 -0.78
C ALA A 178 -3.77 5.92 -0.21
N THR A 179 -4.52 5.07 -0.93
CA THR A 179 -5.92 4.75 -0.56
C THR A 179 -6.10 3.32 -0.03
N THR A 180 -6.36 2.35 -0.91
CA THR A 180 -6.91 1.04 -0.53
C THR A 180 -5.93 0.24 0.32
N ALA A 181 -4.65 0.26 -0.07
CA ALA A 181 -3.58 -0.46 0.60
C ALA A 181 -3.31 0.03 2.03
N THR A 182 -3.37 1.35 2.24
CA THR A 182 -3.02 2.02 3.49
C THR A 182 -4.16 2.01 4.51
N ALA A 183 -5.42 1.88 4.04
CA ALA A 183 -6.61 1.80 4.88
C ALA A 183 -6.47 0.71 5.97
N GLY A 184 -5.97 -0.47 5.61
CA GLY A 184 -5.78 -1.58 6.55
C GLY A 184 -4.83 -1.25 7.70
N VAL A 185 -3.66 -0.69 7.38
CA VAL A 185 -2.67 -0.26 8.38
C VAL A 185 -3.24 0.86 9.25
N SER A 186 -3.88 1.86 8.62
CA SER A 186 -4.46 2.99 9.32
C SER A 186 -5.56 2.59 10.31
N MET A 187 -6.32 1.54 9.97
CA MET A 187 -7.35 0.99 10.86
C MET A 187 -6.74 0.31 12.08
N ILE A 188 -5.69 -0.51 11.90
CA ILE A 188 -5.00 -1.14 13.04
C ILE A 188 -4.43 -0.06 13.96
N ALA A 189 -3.76 0.94 13.39
CA ALA A 189 -3.16 2.04 14.15
C ALA A 189 -4.19 2.86 14.93
N ARG A 190 -5.36 3.15 14.36
CA ARG A 190 -6.46 3.83 15.09
C ARG A 190 -7.01 2.99 16.22
N CYS A 191 -7.11 1.70 15.98
CA CYS A 191 -7.63 0.75 16.95
C CYS A 191 -6.56 0.33 17.96
N SER A 192 -5.44 1.06 18.11
CA SER A 192 -4.33 0.64 18.96
C SER A 192 -4.72 0.32 20.40
N PRO A 193 -5.61 1.07 21.10
CA PRO A 193 -5.87 0.78 22.51
C PRO A 193 -6.37 -0.65 22.78
N PRO A 194 -7.39 -1.20 22.08
CA PRO A 194 -7.77 -2.60 22.28
C PRO A 194 -6.74 -3.62 21.78
N PHE A 195 -5.83 -3.25 20.87
CA PHE A 195 -4.77 -4.16 20.37
C PHE A 195 -3.61 -4.36 21.36
N GLU A 196 -3.46 -3.53 22.39
CA GLU A 196 -2.38 -3.65 23.38
C GLU A 196 -2.57 -4.81 24.38
N TYR A 197 -3.82 -5.17 24.68
CA TYR A 197 -4.15 -6.22 25.65
C TYR A 197 -3.95 -7.67 25.16
N PRO A 198 -4.28 -8.03 23.89
CA PRO A 198 -4.14 -9.41 23.42
C PRO A 198 -2.76 -9.70 22.80
N PRO A 199 -1.80 -10.32 23.52
CA PRO A 199 -0.48 -10.64 22.97
C PRO A 199 -0.54 -11.64 21.82
N THR A 200 -1.55 -12.52 21.82
CA THR A 200 -1.77 -13.50 20.75
C THR A 200 -2.20 -12.83 19.43
N ALA A 201 -3.03 -11.79 19.49
CA ALA A 201 -3.41 -11.05 18.29
C ALA A 201 -2.19 -10.29 17.73
N LEU A 202 -1.43 -9.59 18.59
CA LEU A 202 -0.22 -8.88 18.18
C LEU A 202 0.82 -9.80 17.53
N SER A 203 1.07 -10.98 18.12
CA SER A 203 2.01 -11.94 17.56
C SER A 203 1.54 -12.44 16.19
N THR A 204 0.25 -12.77 16.01
CA THR A 204 -0.28 -13.18 14.70
C THR A 204 -0.11 -12.11 13.63
N ILE A 205 -0.34 -10.84 13.98
CA ILE A 205 -0.15 -9.70 13.09
C ILE A 205 1.34 -9.53 12.70
N ALA A 206 2.25 -9.65 13.68
CA ALA A 206 3.69 -9.59 13.44
C ALA A 206 4.16 -10.71 12.50
N PHE A 207 3.74 -11.96 12.75
CA PHE A 207 4.06 -13.11 11.90
C PHE A 207 3.51 -12.93 10.47
N ALA A 208 2.24 -12.52 10.34
CA ALA A 208 1.60 -12.32 9.04
C ALA A 208 2.28 -11.19 8.23
N GLY A 209 2.63 -10.07 8.87
CA GLY A 209 3.32 -8.95 8.25
C GLY A 209 4.73 -9.32 7.77
N ALA A 210 5.51 -10.00 8.61
CA ALA A 210 6.87 -10.43 8.29
C ALA A 210 6.91 -11.50 7.18
N MET A 211 5.98 -12.46 7.20
CA MET A 211 5.85 -13.44 6.11
C MET A 211 5.41 -12.78 4.79
N THR A 212 4.53 -11.78 4.86
CA THR A 212 4.11 -11.03 3.67
C THR A 212 5.27 -10.22 3.10
N SER A 213 6.03 -9.52 3.94
CA SER A 213 7.13 -8.66 3.47
C SER A 213 8.19 -9.47 2.73
N SER A 214 8.60 -10.62 3.33
CA SER A 214 9.56 -11.56 2.76
C SER A 214 9.07 -12.19 1.46
N SER A 215 7.88 -12.80 1.46
CA SER A 215 7.33 -13.48 0.27
C SER A 215 7.07 -12.52 -0.90
N ALA A 216 6.65 -11.28 -0.62
CA ALA A 216 6.46 -10.27 -1.65
C ALA A 216 7.79 -9.80 -2.26
N ALA A 217 8.84 -9.69 -1.45
CA ALA A 217 10.13 -9.21 -1.91
C ALA A 217 10.84 -10.23 -2.80
N THR A 218 10.81 -11.51 -2.43
CA THR A 218 11.40 -12.61 -3.24
C THR A 218 10.68 -12.78 -4.57
N THR A 219 9.34 -12.71 -4.58
CA THR A 219 8.55 -12.77 -5.82
C THR A 219 8.79 -11.57 -6.73
N GLY A 220 9.05 -10.38 -6.18
CA GLY A 220 9.38 -9.17 -6.94
C GLY A 220 10.69 -9.26 -7.75
N ILE A 221 11.65 -10.07 -7.32
CA ILE A 221 12.91 -10.32 -8.04
C ILE A 221 12.66 -10.99 -9.39
N LEU A 222 11.63 -11.82 -9.50
CA LEU A 222 11.36 -12.61 -10.71
C LEU A 222 10.37 -11.95 -11.68
N GLN A 223 9.77 -10.81 -11.30
CA GLN A 223 8.80 -10.12 -12.16
C GLN A 223 9.48 -9.38 -13.30
N ASN A 224 8.95 -9.45 -14.52
CA ASN A 224 9.52 -8.74 -15.67
C ASN A 224 8.73 -7.48 -16.06
N ASP A 225 7.48 -7.36 -15.61
CA ASP A 225 6.65 -6.17 -15.86
C ASP A 225 6.98 -5.06 -14.86
N LEU A 226 7.22 -3.85 -15.37
CA LEU A 226 7.60 -2.68 -14.56
C LEU A 226 6.57 -2.37 -13.47
N LYS A 227 5.28 -2.36 -13.82
CA LYS A 227 4.19 -2.13 -12.86
C LYS A 227 4.15 -3.21 -11.77
N ARG A 228 4.35 -4.48 -12.14
CA ARG A 228 4.28 -5.60 -11.18
C ARG A 228 5.45 -5.55 -10.21
N VAL A 229 6.67 -5.22 -10.65
CA VAL A 229 7.80 -5.01 -9.73
C VAL A 229 7.45 -3.95 -8.67
N ILE A 230 6.88 -2.82 -9.09
CA ILE A 230 6.45 -1.76 -8.17
C ILE A 230 5.30 -2.23 -7.26
N ALA A 231 4.36 -3.03 -7.77
CA ALA A 231 3.28 -3.63 -6.97
C ALA A 231 3.80 -4.51 -5.83
N TYR A 232 4.69 -5.46 -6.15
CA TYR A 232 5.28 -6.35 -5.16
C TYR A 232 6.15 -5.59 -4.16
N SER A 233 6.82 -4.53 -4.61
CA SER A 233 7.54 -3.64 -3.71
C SER A 233 6.62 -2.94 -2.71
N THR A 234 5.41 -2.54 -3.13
CA THR A 234 4.38 -1.95 -2.27
C THR A 234 3.86 -2.97 -1.27
N ARG A 235 3.52 -4.18 -1.73
CA ARG A 235 3.11 -5.28 -0.85
C ARG A 235 4.14 -5.56 0.23
N SER A 236 5.42 -5.54 -0.13
CA SER A 236 6.51 -5.73 0.83
C SER A 236 6.51 -4.64 1.91
N GLN A 237 6.38 -3.36 1.53
CA GLN A 237 6.30 -2.24 2.47
C GLN A 237 5.04 -2.27 3.36
N LEU A 238 3.89 -2.68 2.83
CA LEU A 238 2.67 -2.86 3.63
C LEU A 238 2.86 -3.97 4.68
N GLY A 239 3.58 -5.03 4.33
CA GLY A 239 4.01 -6.05 5.29
C GLY A 239 4.88 -5.45 6.41
N TYR A 240 5.78 -4.50 6.09
CA TYR A 240 6.54 -3.75 7.10
C TYR A 240 5.66 -3.00 8.08
N MET A 241 4.69 -2.26 7.54
CA MET A 241 3.77 -1.48 8.35
C MET A 241 2.93 -2.38 9.28
N ILE A 242 2.47 -3.53 8.79
CA ILE A 242 1.65 -4.44 9.56
C ILE A 242 2.46 -5.14 10.65
N PHE A 243 3.68 -5.58 10.35
CA PHE A 243 4.50 -6.15 11.42
C PHE A 243 4.86 -5.10 12.47
N ALA A 244 5.11 -3.84 12.09
CA ALA A 244 5.38 -2.76 13.04
C ALA A 244 4.19 -2.54 13.99
N CYS A 245 2.95 -2.65 13.50
CA CYS A 245 1.75 -2.67 14.34
C CYS A 245 1.67 -3.90 15.26
N GLY A 246 2.23 -5.05 14.85
CA GLY A 246 2.30 -6.26 15.68
C GLY A 246 3.38 -6.21 16.77
N ILE A 247 4.37 -5.32 16.65
CA ILE A 247 5.43 -5.05 17.64
C ILE A 247 5.03 -3.82 18.50
N PRO A 248 3.75 -3.72 18.88
CA PRO A 248 2.99 -2.49 19.19
C PRO A 248 3.70 -1.14 18.98
N ASN A 249 4.19 -0.85 17.78
CA ASN A 249 4.83 0.43 17.43
C ASN A 249 4.02 1.15 16.34
N TYR A 250 2.82 1.60 16.72
CA TYR A 250 1.84 2.18 15.80
C TYR A 250 2.28 3.52 15.21
N SER A 251 2.95 4.37 15.98
CA SER A 251 3.46 5.67 15.51
C SER A 251 4.46 5.49 14.36
N VAL A 252 5.40 4.56 14.51
CA VAL A 252 6.41 4.23 13.50
C VAL A 252 5.76 3.60 12.27
N SER A 253 4.74 2.76 12.44
CA SER A 253 3.97 2.22 11.31
C SER A 253 3.29 3.32 10.49
N VAL A 254 2.64 4.29 11.16
CA VAL A 254 2.00 5.43 10.50
C VAL A 254 3.02 6.36 9.85
N PHE A 255 4.18 6.55 10.47
CA PHE A 255 5.31 7.30 9.89
C PHE A 255 5.80 6.62 8.60
N HIS A 256 6.01 5.31 8.61
CA HIS A 256 6.38 4.56 7.42
C HIS A 256 5.31 4.61 6.33
N LEU A 257 4.03 4.55 6.70
CA LEU A 257 2.90 4.74 5.78
C LEU A 257 2.96 6.12 5.11
N MET A 258 3.25 7.18 5.86
CA MET A 258 3.40 8.52 5.29
C MET A 258 4.57 8.60 4.32
N ASN A 259 5.75 8.08 4.68
CA ASN A 259 6.92 8.05 3.79
C ASN A 259 6.63 7.23 2.52
N HIS A 260 6.01 6.07 2.69
CA HIS A 260 5.60 5.19 1.60
C HIS A 260 4.67 5.87 0.59
N ALA A 261 3.71 6.68 1.06
CA ALA A 261 2.78 7.37 0.18
C ALA A 261 3.50 8.24 -0.85
N PHE A 262 4.53 8.98 -0.43
CA PHE A 262 5.35 9.77 -1.36
C PHE A 262 6.32 8.88 -2.17
N SER A 263 7.04 7.99 -1.50
CA SER A 263 8.09 7.18 -2.11
C SER A 263 7.58 6.10 -3.07
N LYS A 264 6.29 5.74 -3.03
CA LYS A 264 5.66 4.84 -4.00
C LYS A 264 4.85 5.57 -5.07
N ALA A 265 4.23 6.69 -4.75
CA ALA A 265 3.53 7.49 -5.75
C ALA A 265 4.49 7.94 -6.85
N LEU A 266 5.71 8.36 -6.50
CA LEU A 266 6.70 8.82 -7.47
C LEU A 266 7.13 7.73 -8.47
N PRO A 267 7.70 6.56 -8.08
CA PRO A 267 8.03 5.50 -9.05
C PRO A 267 6.83 4.99 -9.83
N SER A 268 5.65 4.92 -9.23
CA SER A 268 4.44 4.45 -9.93
C SER A 268 4.02 5.42 -11.04
N SER A 269 4.12 6.71 -10.78
CA SER A 269 3.80 7.77 -11.75
C SER A 269 4.89 7.86 -12.83
N SER A 270 6.18 7.77 -12.45
CA SER A 270 7.29 7.73 -13.39
C SER A 270 7.26 6.49 -14.29
N ALA A 271 6.83 5.33 -13.77
CA ALA A 271 6.59 4.14 -14.58
C ALA A 271 5.45 4.39 -15.59
N GLY A 272 4.43 5.16 -15.20
CA GLY A 272 3.37 5.60 -16.10
C GLY A 272 3.89 6.40 -17.28
N SER A 273 4.78 7.35 -17.05
CA SER A 273 5.36 8.16 -18.14
C SER A 273 6.26 7.33 -19.05
N VAL A 274 7.04 6.38 -18.50
CA VAL A 274 7.84 5.45 -19.32
C VAL A 274 6.94 4.59 -20.21
N ILE A 275 5.86 4.02 -19.65
CA ILE A 275 4.92 3.18 -20.40
C ILE A 275 4.20 4.00 -21.49
N HIS A 276 3.82 5.25 -21.19
CA HIS A 276 3.20 6.13 -22.16
C HIS A 276 4.14 6.47 -23.33
N ALA A 277 5.41 6.78 -23.01
CA ALA A 277 6.43 7.05 -24.02
C ALA A 277 6.79 5.82 -24.88
N MET A 278 6.53 4.61 -24.38
CA MET A 278 6.82 3.33 -25.02
C MET A 278 5.59 2.65 -25.63
N SER A 279 4.59 3.43 -26.06
CA SER A 279 3.38 2.89 -26.73
C SER A 279 2.67 1.78 -25.92
N ASP A 280 2.54 1.99 -24.60
CA ASP A 280 1.93 1.05 -23.64
C ASP A 280 2.70 -0.27 -23.40
N GLU A 281 3.97 -0.39 -23.81
CA GLU A 281 4.81 -1.54 -23.45
C GLU A 281 5.20 -1.52 -21.95
N GLN A 282 5.03 -2.66 -21.28
CA GLN A 282 5.23 -2.80 -19.83
C GLN A 282 6.40 -3.73 -19.44
N ASP A 283 6.84 -4.59 -20.36
CA ASP A 283 7.89 -5.58 -20.10
C ASP A 283 9.28 -4.91 -20.17
N MET A 284 10.01 -4.93 -19.05
CA MET A 284 11.34 -4.31 -18.95
C MET A 284 12.36 -4.94 -19.91
N ARG A 285 12.16 -6.18 -20.34
CA ARG A 285 13.08 -6.86 -21.27
C ARG A 285 13.03 -6.28 -22.69
N LYS A 286 11.93 -5.60 -23.03
CA LYS A 286 11.77 -4.90 -24.32
C LYS A 286 12.13 -3.41 -24.23
N MET A 287 12.65 -2.96 -23.09
CA MET A 287 13.08 -1.58 -22.87
C MET A 287 14.62 -1.48 -22.95
N GLY A 288 15.18 -0.36 -22.52
CA GLY A 288 16.63 -0.11 -22.53
C GLY A 288 16.99 1.18 -23.26
N GLY A 289 18.06 1.83 -22.83
CA GLY A 289 18.61 3.06 -23.42
C GLY A 289 17.71 4.29 -23.32
N LEU A 290 16.70 4.29 -22.44
CA LEU A 290 15.75 5.40 -22.30
C LEU A 290 16.29 6.59 -21.48
N ALA A 291 17.50 6.49 -20.91
CA ALA A 291 18.05 7.56 -20.07
C ALA A 291 18.26 8.88 -20.83
N SER A 292 18.65 8.80 -22.10
CA SER A 292 18.89 9.98 -22.95
C SER A 292 17.59 10.53 -23.57
N SER A 293 16.61 9.67 -23.83
CA SER A 293 15.33 10.08 -24.42
C SER A 293 14.35 10.62 -23.39
N LEU A 294 14.43 10.15 -22.14
CA LEU A 294 13.52 10.52 -21.06
C LEU A 294 14.26 11.05 -19.82
N PRO A 295 15.05 12.14 -19.93
CA PRO A 295 15.92 12.61 -18.85
C PRO A 295 15.16 12.99 -17.57
N LEU A 296 13.98 13.61 -17.68
CA LEU A 296 13.20 14.00 -16.53
C LEU A 296 12.67 12.76 -15.80
N THR A 297 12.03 11.85 -16.52
CA THR A 297 11.44 10.66 -15.88
C THR A 297 12.50 9.71 -15.34
N TYR A 298 13.67 9.64 -15.98
CA TYR A 298 14.84 8.97 -15.44
C TYR A 298 15.26 9.57 -14.10
N ALA A 299 15.43 10.90 -14.02
CA ALA A 299 15.77 11.58 -12.77
C ALA A 299 14.72 11.33 -11.67
N MET A 300 13.43 11.42 -12.00
CA MET A 300 12.34 11.17 -11.05
C MET A 300 12.32 9.71 -10.57
N MET A 301 12.55 8.74 -11.45
CA MET A 301 12.67 7.33 -11.09
C MET A 301 13.91 7.08 -10.22
N LEU A 302 15.03 7.74 -10.52
CA LEU A 302 16.27 7.65 -9.76
C LEU A 302 16.17 8.28 -8.37
N ILE A 303 15.35 9.32 -8.18
CA ILE A 303 15.06 9.88 -6.85
C ILE A 303 14.09 8.97 -6.07
N GLY A 304 13.08 8.42 -6.75
CA GLY A 304 12.02 7.65 -6.09
C GLY A 304 12.41 6.22 -5.72
N SER A 305 13.22 5.55 -6.54
CA SER A 305 13.56 4.13 -6.36
C SER A 305 14.53 3.83 -5.19
N PRO A 306 15.46 4.70 -4.77
CA PRO A 306 16.33 4.41 -3.62
C PRO A 306 15.66 4.68 -2.27
N SER A 307 14.59 5.49 -2.23
CA SER A 307 13.82 5.70 -0.99
C SER A 307 13.27 4.38 -0.42
N PRO A 308 12.53 3.52 -1.16
CA PRO A 308 12.09 2.24 -0.64
C PRO A 308 13.22 1.24 -0.41
N ILE A 309 14.44 1.47 -0.91
CA ILE A 309 15.61 0.64 -0.56
C ILE A 309 16.04 0.93 0.89
N GLY A 310 15.82 2.16 1.36
CA GLY A 310 16.36 2.66 2.62
C GLY A 310 17.75 3.26 2.43
N PHE A 311 18.03 3.91 1.30
CA PHE A 311 19.30 4.60 1.11
C PHE A 311 19.42 5.76 2.12
N PRO A 312 20.60 5.97 2.76
CA PRO A 312 20.79 7.01 3.77
C PRO A 312 20.29 8.39 3.31
N PHE A 313 19.74 9.16 4.26
CA PHE A 313 19.15 10.49 4.05
C PHE A 313 17.84 10.56 3.25
N LEU A 314 17.38 9.45 2.65
CA LEU A 314 16.06 9.40 2.02
C LEU A 314 14.96 9.03 3.01
N THR A 315 13.73 9.33 2.63
CA THR A 315 12.55 9.16 3.49
C THR A 315 12.32 7.73 3.96
N GLY A 316 12.57 6.72 3.10
CA GLY A 316 12.42 5.33 3.50
C GLY A 316 13.43 4.87 4.54
N PHE A 317 14.65 5.42 4.58
CA PHE A 317 15.69 5.06 5.57
C PHE A 317 15.21 5.32 7.00
N TYR A 318 14.77 6.54 7.29
CA TYR A 318 14.31 6.95 8.62
C TYR A 318 13.21 6.04 9.19
N SER A 319 12.36 5.49 8.33
CA SER A 319 11.28 4.60 8.77
C SER A 319 11.68 3.13 8.83
N LYS A 320 12.34 2.61 7.79
CA LYS A 320 12.67 1.17 7.71
C LYS A 320 13.71 0.75 8.74
N ASP A 321 14.68 1.62 9.00
CA ASP A 321 15.77 1.32 9.92
C ASP A 321 15.23 1.23 11.35
N VAL A 322 14.48 2.24 11.78
CA VAL A 322 13.81 2.28 13.09
C VAL A 322 12.87 1.08 13.28
N ILE A 323 12.09 0.70 12.27
CA ILE A 323 11.22 -0.49 12.37
C ILE A 323 12.05 -1.77 12.62
N SER A 324 13.19 -1.90 11.93
CA SER A 324 14.05 -3.09 12.05
C SER A 324 14.77 -3.12 13.41
N GLU A 325 15.27 -1.98 13.87
CA GLU A 325 15.88 -1.81 15.19
C GLU A 325 14.89 -2.15 16.31
N LEU A 326 13.65 -1.65 16.23
CA LEU A 326 12.60 -1.94 17.21
C LEU A 326 12.19 -3.41 17.22
N ALA A 327 12.27 -4.10 16.09
CA ALA A 327 12.01 -5.53 16.04
C ALA A 327 13.09 -6.34 16.77
N TYR A 328 14.35 -5.91 16.68
CA TYR A 328 15.49 -6.55 17.35
C TYR A 328 15.50 -6.29 18.86
N THR A 329 15.20 -5.05 19.29
CA THR A 329 15.31 -4.63 20.70
C THR A 329 14.19 -5.15 21.61
N LYS A 330 13.06 -5.63 21.06
CA LYS A 330 11.91 -6.06 21.88
C LYS A 330 12.09 -7.44 22.54
N TYR A 331 13.19 -8.16 22.28
CA TYR A 331 13.54 -9.47 22.84
C TYR A 331 12.38 -10.49 22.92
N THR A 332 11.46 -10.46 21.95
CA THR A 332 10.33 -11.39 21.83
C THR A 332 10.54 -12.34 20.66
N ILE A 333 9.96 -13.54 20.71
CA ILE A 333 10.02 -14.51 19.60
C ILE A 333 9.44 -13.88 18.32
N SER A 334 8.31 -13.18 18.43
CA SER A 334 7.69 -12.47 17.30
C SER A 334 8.57 -11.33 16.78
N GLY A 335 9.23 -10.57 17.66
CA GLY A 335 10.17 -9.51 17.28
C GLY A 335 11.39 -10.05 16.54
N ASN A 336 12.07 -11.06 17.10
CA ASN A 336 13.22 -11.69 16.45
C ASN A 336 12.86 -12.32 15.11
N PHE A 337 11.71 -12.99 15.03
CA PHE A 337 11.20 -13.54 13.77
C PHE A 337 10.95 -12.45 12.74
N ALA A 338 10.30 -11.35 13.15
CA ALA A 338 10.04 -10.22 12.28
C ALA A 338 11.32 -9.50 11.84
N PHE A 339 12.35 -9.44 12.68
CA PHE A 339 13.65 -8.87 12.33
C PHE A 339 14.35 -9.70 11.24
N TRP A 340 14.49 -11.01 11.42
CA TRP A 340 15.16 -11.88 10.46
C TRP A 340 14.43 -11.95 9.12
N LEU A 341 13.10 -12.10 9.14
CA LEU A 341 12.33 -12.03 7.89
C LEU A 341 12.20 -10.63 7.34
N GLY A 342 12.35 -9.59 8.17
CA GLY A 342 12.38 -8.19 7.77
C GLY A 342 13.70 -7.82 7.09
N SER A 343 14.82 -8.46 7.36
CA SER A 343 16.08 -8.15 6.68
C SER A 343 16.13 -8.64 5.23
N VAL A 344 15.49 -9.79 4.93
CA VAL A 344 15.42 -10.38 3.57
C VAL A 344 14.79 -9.41 2.54
N PRO A 345 13.67 -8.74 2.83
CA PRO A 345 13.12 -7.67 2.01
C PRO A 345 14.08 -6.52 1.77
N VAL A 346 14.89 -6.06 2.74
CA VAL A 346 15.81 -4.93 2.50
C VAL A 346 16.75 -5.27 1.35
N PHE A 347 17.39 -6.44 1.41
CA PHE A 347 18.28 -6.92 0.35
C PHE A 347 17.54 -7.15 -0.97
N SER A 348 16.37 -7.79 -0.93
CA SER A 348 15.58 -8.04 -2.14
C SER A 348 15.09 -6.73 -2.79
N THR A 349 14.71 -5.74 -1.97
CA THR A 349 14.25 -4.41 -2.41
C THR A 349 15.32 -3.62 -3.11
N SER A 350 16.57 -3.69 -2.62
CA SER A 350 17.69 -3.08 -3.33
C SER A 350 17.86 -3.73 -4.70
N HIS A 351 17.92 -5.06 -4.76
CA HIS A 351 18.18 -5.80 -5.99
C HIS A 351 17.13 -5.54 -7.08
N TYR A 352 15.83 -5.72 -6.80
CA TYR A 352 14.83 -5.52 -7.85
C TYR A 352 14.65 -4.05 -8.25
N SER A 353 14.93 -3.09 -7.36
CA SER A 353 14.83 -1.66 -7.68
C SER A 353 15.97 -1.22 -8.60
N PHE A 354 17.20 -1.64 -8.31
CA PHE A 354 18.33 -1.44 -9.21
C PHE A 354 18.15 -2.17 -10.55
N ARG A 355 17.66 -3.42 -10.53
CA ARG A 355 17.34 -4.17 -11.76
C ARG A 355 16.30 -3.44 -12.61
N SER A 356 15.26 -2.89 -11.99
CA SER A 356 14.23 -2.12 -12.69
C SER A 356 14.80 -0.86 -13.34
N LEU A 357 15.59 -0.06 -12.62
CA LEU A 357 16.28 1.10 -13.20
C LEU A 357 17.22 0.72 -14.34
N PHE A 358 18.00 -0.34 -14.15
CA PHE A 358 19.00 -0.77 -15.12
C PHE A 358 18.35 -1.25 -16.42
N LEU A 359 17.39 -2.18 -16.34
CA LEU A 359 16.74 -2.74 -17.54
C LEU A 359 15.91 -1.71 -18.31
N THR A 360 15.32 -0.73 -17.61
CA THR A 360 14.48 0.28 -18.27
C THR A 360 15.31 1.38 -18.95
N PHE A 361 16.35 1.89 -18.28
CA PHE A 361 17.06 3.10 -18.73
C PHE A 361 18.49 2.88 -19.22
N LEU A 362 19.25 1.98 -18.59
CA LEU A 362 20.72 1.88 -18.78
C LEU A 362 21.15 0.69 -19.65
N ALA A 363 20.37 -0.38 -19.68
CA ALA A 363 20.62 -1.53 -20.52
C ALA A 363 20.63 -1.12 -22.01
N PRO A 364 21.36 -1.86 -22.87
CA PRO A 364 21.34 -1.59 -24.31
C PRO A 364 19.90 -1.61 -24.85
N THR A 365 19.62 -0.77 -25.83
CA THR A 365 18.30 -0.62 -26.43
C THR A 365 17.84 -1.95 -27.04
N ASN A 366 16.85 -2.59 -26.42
CA ASN A 366 16.09 -3.69 -26.99
C ASN A 366 14.69 -3.34 -27.58
N PRO A 367 14.16 -2.09 -27.53
CA PRO A 367 12.86 -1.81 -28.13
C PRO A 367 12.91 -1.74 -29.67
N PHE A 368 11.72 -1.85 -30.30
CA PHE A 368 11.60 -1.64 -31.73
C PHE A 368 11.98 -0.19 -32.10
N GLY A 369 12.74 -0.01 -33.18
CA GLY A 369 13.23 1.31 -33.59
C GLY A 369 12.13 2.37 -33.79
N ARG A 370 10.91 1.96 -34.16
CA ARG A 370 9.77 2.89 -34.31
C ARG A 370 9.38 3.53 -32.97
N ASP A 371 9.47 2.79 -31.87
CA ASP A 371 8.98 3.21 -30.57
C ASP A 371 9.98 4.21 -29.96
N ILE A 372 11.28 4.00 -30.20
CA ILE A 372 12.34 4.96 -29.85
C ILE A 372 12.14 6.29 -30.58
N LEU A 373 11.81 6.26 -31.87
CA LEU A 373 11.61 7.48 -32.69
C LEU A 373 10.41 8.33 -32.26
N ARG A 374 9.38 7.70 -31.66
CA ARG A 374 8.18 8.38 -31.16
C ARG A 374 8.25 8.68 -29.66
N CYS A 375 9.33 8.26 -29.01
CA CYS A 375 9.55 8.43 -27.59
C CYS A 375 9.68 9.93 -27.29
N HIS A 376 8.86 10.41 -26.36
CA HIS A 376 8.90 11.78 -25.87
C HIS A 376 8.83 11.75 -24.35
N ASP A 377 9.52 12.69 -23.72
CA ASP A 377 9.51 12.81 -22.27
C ASP A 377 8.16 13.32 -21.74
N ALA A 378 7.96 13.19 -20.45
CA ALA A 378 6.72 13.55 -19.79
C ALA A 378 6.36 15.03 -20.07
N PRO A 379 5.16 15.32 -20.61
CA PRO A 379 4.73 16.69 -20.84
C PRO A 379 4.60 17.44 -19.50
N ILE A 380 4.70 18.77 -19.55
CA ILE A 380 4.63 19.67 -18.38
C ILE A 380 3.54 19.29 -17.35
N PRO A 381 2.27 19.02 -17.74
CA PRO A 381 1.23 18.62 -16.79
C PRO A 381 1.50 17.29 -16.07
N MET A 382 2.27 16.36 -16.65
CA MET A 382 2.77 15.17 -15.94
C MET A 382 4.04 15.47 -15.13
N ALA A 383 4.91 16.36 -15.60
CA ALA A 383 6.16 16.72 -14.94
C ALA A 383 5.96 17.40 -13.58
N ILE A 384 5.04 18.36 -13.49
CA ILE A 384 4.76 19.13 -12.26
C ILE A 384 4.44 18.21 -11.05
N PRO A 385 3.48 17.27 -11.13
CA PRO A 385 3.18 16.39 -10.00
C PRO A 385 4.34 15.43 -9.68
N LEU A 386 5.14 15.02 -10.67
CA LEU A 386 6.34 14.20 -10.41
C LEU A 386 7.37 14.96 -9.57
N ILE A 387 7.64 16.22 -9.90
CA ILE A 387 8.58 17.07 -9.16
C ILE A 387 8.06 17.30 -7.72
N ALA A 388 6.76 17.56 -7.55
CA ALA A 388 6.15 17.71 -6.24
C ALA A 388 6.27 16.43 -5.39
N LEU A 389 6.04 15.26 -5.98
CA LEU A 389 6.23 13.97 -5.32
C LEU A 389 7.70 13.67 -5.00
N ALA A 390 8.64 14.09 -5.85
CA ALA A 390 10.08 13.98 -5.60
C ALA A 390 10.52 14.79 -4.40
N PHE A 391 10.05 16.03 -4.26
CA PHE A 391 10.30 16.81 -3.06
C PHE A 391 9.78 16.12 -1.79
N GLY A 392 8.56 15.56 -1.85
CA GLY A 392 8.00 14.77 -0.74
C GLY A 392 8.83 13.53 -0.41
N SER A 393 9.28 12.79 -1.43
CA SER A 393 10.10 11.58 -1.30
C SER A 393 11.51 11.84 -0.77
N LEU A 394 11.99 13.09 -0.78
CA LEU A 394 13.28 13.50 -0.20
C LEU A 394 13.12 14.06 1.22
N SER A 395 12.15 14.95 1.44
CA SER A 395 12.07 15.79 2.64
C SER A 395 11.22 15.20 3.77
N VAL A 396 10.12 14.51 3.47
CA VAL A 396 9.06 14.19 4.46
C VAL A 396 9.59 13.35 5.61
N GLY A 397 10.40 12.35 5.32
CA GLY A 397 10.99 11.47 6.34
C GLY A 397 11.95 12.18 7.30
N TYR A 398 12.69 13.20 6.85
CA TYR A 398 13.50 14.00 7.77
C TYR A 398 12.64 14.94 8.63
N LEU A 399 11.64 15.58 8.01
CA LEU A 399 10.76 16.54 8.69
C LEU A 399 9.81 15.87 9.69
N ALA A 400 9.33 14.66 9.37
CA ALA A 400 8.34 13.94 10.16
C ALA A 400 8.95 12.79 10.97
N LYS A 401 10.27 12.76 11.16
CA LYS A 401 10.95 11.73 11.96
C LYS A 401 10.35 11.67 13.37
N VAL A 402 10.05 10.45 13.81
CA VAL A 402 9.42 10.12 15.11
C VAL A 402 10.46 9.60 16.06
#